data_AF-A0A920F314-F1
#
_entry.id   AF-A0A920F314-F1
#
_cell.length_a   1.000
_cell.length_b   1.000
_cell.length_c   1.000
_cell.angle_alpha   90.00
_cell.angle_beta   90.00
_cell.angle_gamma   90.00
#
_symmetry.space_group_name_H-M   'P 1'
#
loop_
_entity.id
_entity.type
_entity.pdbx_description
1 polymer ?
#
loop_
_entity_poly.entity_id
_entity_poly.type
_entity_poly.pdbx_seq_one_letter_code
_entity_poly.pdbx_strand_id
1 'polypeptide(L)'
;MPAVLAFNADTIRGRFDQAAAYLGIDGGFDGFCEFVQQFNDSFAIPRTLTEMGVSADRLDDLVAMALEDPSCGGNPVELTADGLRGLFRACF
;
A
#
# COMPACT_ATOMS: atom_id res chain seq x y z
N MET A 1 -2.27 -0.37 3.20
CA MET A 1 -0.79 -0.26 3.31
C MET A 1 -0.03 -1.32 2.52
N PRO A 2 -0.25 -2.65 2.72
CA PRO A 2 0.57 -3.69 2.07
C PRO A 2 0.69 -3.55 0.54
N ALA A 3 -0.43 -3.29 -0.15
CA ALA A 3 -0.42 -3.11 -1.60
C ALA A 3 0.42 -1.90 -2.08
N VAL A 4 0.47 -0.81 -1.30
CA VAL A 4 1.28 0.38 -1.63
C VAL A 4 2.77 0.10 -1.45
N LEU A 5 3.14 -0.67 -0.41
CA LEU A 5 4.52 -1.12 -0.22
C LEU A 5 4.96 -1.99 -1.40
N ALA A 6 4.11 -2.93 -1.83
CA ALA A 6 4.36 -3.78 -3.00
C ALA A 6 4.50 -2.96 -4.30
N PHE A 7 3.60 -2.00 -4.54
CA PHE A 7 3.65 -1.11 -5.70
C PHE A 7 4.96 -0.30 -5.76
N ASN A 8 5.44 0.17 -4.61
CA ASN A 8 6.64 1.00 -4.52
C ASN A 8 7.94 0.19 -4.35
N ALA A 9 7.88 -1.15 -4.31
CA ALA A 9 8.93 -2.03 -3.79
C ALA A 9 10.30 -1.76 -4.42
N ASP A 10 10.37 -1.69 -5.75
CA ASP A 10 11.63 -1.51 -6.49
C ASP A 10 12.35 -0.20 -6.09
N THR A 11 11.60 0.85 -5.78
CA THR A 11 12.15 2.16 -5.40
C THR A 11 12.48 2.25 -3.92
N ILE A 12 11.74 1.54 -3.05
CA ILE A 12 11.85 1.73 -1.59
C ILE A 12 12.59 0.61 -0.86
N ARG A 13 12.84 -0.54 -1.51
CA ARG A 13 13.39 -1.75 -0.87
C ARG A 13 14.60 -1.45 0.02
N GLY A 14 15.65 -0.83 -0.52
CA GLY A 14 16.86 -0.53 0.25
C GLY A 14 16.63 0.42 1.45
N ARG A 15 15.72 1.40 1.31
CA ARG A 15 15.35 2.31 2.41
C ARG A 15 14.61 1.55 3.53
N PHE A 16 13.77 0.59 3.14
CA PHE A 16 13.00 -0.20 4.10
C PHE A 16 13.78 -1.39 4.67
N ASP A 17 14.82 -1.87 4.01
CA ASP A 17 15.80 -2.78 4.63
C ASP A 17 16.45 -2.11 5.85
N GLN A 18 16.82 -0.83 5.73
CA GLN A 18 17.35 -0.03 6.84
C GLN A 18 16.29 0.22 7.92
N ALA A 19 15.06 0.54 7.52
CA ALA A 19 13.96 0.74 8.47
C ALA A 19 13.62 -0.53 9.25
N ALA A 20 13.61 -1.70 8.59
CA ALA A 20 13.41 -3.00 9.21
C ALA A 20 14.48 -3.27 10.27
N ALA A 21 15.76 -3.09 9.90
CA ALA A 21 16.88 -3.25 10.82
C ALA A 21 16.80 -2.29 12.02
N TYR A 22 16.42 -1.03 11.80
CA TYR A 22 16.23 -0.04 12.87
C TYR A 22 15.13 -0.45 13.85
N LEU A 23 14.05 -1.06 13.36
CA LEU A 23 12.92 -1.52 14.17
C LEU A 23 13.13 -2.91 14.78
N GLY A 24 14.25 -3.58 14.51
CA GLY A 24 14.50 -4.95 14.96
C GLY A 24 13.63 -5.99 14.24
N ILE A 25 13.24 -5.73 13.00
CA ILE A 25 12.48 -6.64 12.15
C ILE A 25 13.46 -7.40 11.26
N ASP A 26 13.47 -8.73 11.38
CA ASP A 26 14.28 -9.61 10.54
C ASP A 26 13.71 -9.71 9.11
N GLY A 27 14.57 -10.01 8.13
CA GLY A 27 14.13 -10.26 6.74
C GLY A 27 14.03 -9.03 5.84
N GLY A 28 14.54 -7.87 6.27
CA GLY A 28 14.60 -6.66 5.44
C GLY A 28 13.23 -6.14 5.02
N PHE A 29 13.11 -5.63 3.79
CA PHE A 29 11.85 -5.12 3.23
C PHE A 29 10.72 -6.16 3.24
N ASP A 30 11.03 -7.42 2.92
CA ASP A 30 10.01 -8.46 2.86
C ASP A 30 9.49 -8.78 4.27
N GLY A 31 10.39 -8.84 5.27
CA GLY A 31 10.03 -8.95 6.68
C GLY A 31 9.26 -7.73 7.20
N PHE A 32 9.58 -6.52 6.74
CA PHE A 32 8.80 -5.32 7.03
C PHE A 32 7.38 -5.40 6.48
N CYS A 33 7.21 -5.88 5.24
CA CYS A 33 5.89 -6.06 4.63
C CYS A 33 5.06 -7.10 5.39
N GLU A 34 5.68 -8.21 5.78
CA GLU A 34 5.05 -9.23 6.61
C GLU A 34 4.63 -8.66 7.96
N PHE A 35 5.53 -7.93 8.64
CA PHE A 35 5.23 -7.25 9.90
C PHE A 35 4.01 -6.34 9.78
N VAL A 36 3.93 -5.50 8.74
CA VAL A 36 2.78 -4.59 8.53
C VAL A 36 1.47 -5.36 8.40
N GLN A 37 1.45 -6.49 7.67
CA GLN A 37 0.24 -7.29 7.54
C GLN A 37 -0.14 -7.95 8.87
N GLN A 38 0.81 -8.59 9.55
CA GLN A 38 0.57 -9.22 10.85
C GLN A 38 0.10 -8.19 11.90
N PHE A 39 0.66 -6.98 11.87
CA PHE A 39 0.26 -5.89 12.73
C PHE A 39 -1.20 -5.49 12.48
N ASN A 40 -1.60 -5.29 11.22
CA ASN A 40 -3.01 -5.04 10.87
C ASN A 40 -3.94 -6.17 11.36
N ASP A 41 -3.53 -7.42 11.15
CA ASP A 41 -4.30 -8.61 11.56
C ASP A 41 -4.49 -8.65 13.09
N SER A 42 -3.47 -8.25 13.87
CA SER A 42 -3.54 -8.22 15.33
C SER A 42 -4.59 -7.26 15.89
N PHE A 43 -4.94 -6.22 15.12
CA PHE A 43 -6.04 -5.29 15.43
C PHE A 43 -7.35 -5.67 14.74
N ALA A 44 -7.40 -6.82 14.06
CA ALA A 44 -8.52 -7.24 13.23
C ALA A 44 -8.94 -6.18 12.20
N ILE A 45 -7.96 -5.45 11.63
CA ILE A 45 -8.22 -4.53 10.52
C ILE A 45 -8.61 -5.39 9.31
N PRO A 46 -9.74 -5.10 8.64
CA PRO A 46 -10.15 -5.83 7.45
C PRO A 46 -9.07 -5.84 6.37
N ARG A 47 -8.91 -6.97 5.67
CA ARG A 47 -7.84 -7.16 4.68
C ARG A 47 -8.18 -6.55 3.33
N THR A 48 -9.45 -6.35 3.05
CA THR A 48 -9.91 -5.76 1.78
C THR A 48 -10.82 -4.56 2.01
N LEU A 49 -10.89 -3.70 0.99
CA LEU A 49 -11.82 -2.59 0.93
C LEU A 49 -13.27 -3.10 0.91
N THR A 50 -13.52 -4.27 0.32
CA THR A 50 -14.84 -4.93 0.31
C THR A 50 -15.32 -5.23 1.74
N GLU A 51 -14.44 -5.77 2.59
CA GLU A 51 -14.77 -6.05 4.00
C GLU A 51 -15.02 -4.76 4.81
N MET A 52 -14.51 -3.61 4.35
CA MET A 52 -14.82 -2.29 4.90
C MET A 52 -16.09 -1.66 4.31
N GLY A 53 -16.80 -2.35 3.42
CA GLY A 53 -18.03 -1.86 2.78
C GLY A 53 -17.79 -0.97 1.55
N VAL A 54 -16.58 -0.92 1.01
CA VAL A 54 -16.29 -0.22 -0.25
C VAL A 54 -16.65 -1.14 -1.41
N SER A 55 -17.42 -0.60 -2.36
CA SER A 55 -17.81 -1.34 -3.56
C SER A 55 -16.93 -0.97 -4.75
N ALA A 56 -16.64 -1.96 -5.59
CA ALA A 56 -15.79 -1.83 -6.77
C ALA A 56 -16.41 -0.99 -7.89
N ASP A 57 -17.72 -0.72 -7.85
CA ASP A 57 -18.41 0.22 -8.75
C ASP A 57 -17.93 1.67 -8.57
N ARG A 58 -17.38 2.03 -7.41
CA ARG A 58 -16.78 3.33 -7.13
C ARG A 58 -15.33 3.47 -7.57
N LEU A 59 -14.75 2.45 -8.22
CA LEU A 59 -13.33 2.42 -8.56
C LEU A 59 -12.90 3.62 -9.41
N ASP A 60 -13.71 4.04 -10.38
CA ASP A 60 -13.39 5.16 -11.25
C ASP A 60 -13.33 6.49 -10.47
N ASP A 61 -14.30 6.72 -9.58
CA ASP A 61 -14.32 7.90 -8.69
C ASP A 61 -13.11 7.89 -7.73
N LEU A 62 -12.79 6.74 -7.14
CA LEU A 62 -11.67 6.60 -6.21
C LEU A 62 -10.33 6.90 -6.88
N VAL A 63 -10.12 6.46 -8.13
CA VAL A 63 -8.91 6.76 -8.89
C VAL A 63 -8.81 8.25 -9.19
N ALA A 64 -9.90 8.89 -9.63
CA ALA A 64 -9.93 10.32 -9.93
C ALA A 64 -9.62 11.16 -8.67
N MET A 65 -10.30 10.88 -7.55
CA MET A 65 -10.05 11.58 -6.29
C MET A 65 -8.63 11.35 -5.77
N ALA A 66 -8.08 10.15 -5.91
CA ALA A 66 -6.71 9.88 -5.53
C ALA A 66 -5.73 10.73 -6.35
N LEU A 67 -5.90 10.84 -7.67
CA LEU A 67 -5.04 11.68 -8.53
C LEU A 67 -5.07 13.16 -8.15
N GLU A 68 -6.20 13.66 -7.66
CA GLU A 68 -6.36 15.05 -7.24
C GLU A 68 -5.77 15.32 -5.84
N ASP A 69 -5.49 14.28 -5.06
CA ASP A 69 -4.95 14.44 -3.71
C ASP A 69 -3.49 14.97 -3.76
N PRO A 70 -3.17 16.06 -3.03
CA PRO A 70 -1.85 16.68 -3.09
C PRO A 70 -0.71 15.77 -2.59
N SER A 71 -1.00 14.71 -1.82
CA SER A 71 0.01 13.76 -1.37
C SER A 71 0.51 12.83 -2.48
N CYS A 72 -0.23 12.67 -3.58
CA CYS A 72 0.18 11.81 -4.70
C CYS A 72 1.53 12.23 -5.31
N GLY A 73 1.80 13.53 -5.38
CA GLY A 73 3.07 14.06 -5.88
C GLY A 73 4.29 13.70 -5.01
N GLY A 74 4.07 13.24 -3.77
CA GLY A 74 5.11 12.79 -2.86
C GLY A 74 5.42 11.29 -2.93
N ASN A 75 4.66 10.51 -3.72
CA ASN A 75 4.91 9.06 -3.83
C ASN A 75 6.21 8.81 -4.63
N PRO A 76 7.08 7.88 -4.19
CA PRO A 76 8.37 7.64 -4.85
C PRO A 76 8.26 7.05 -6.26
N VAL A 77 7.11 6.45 -6.58
CA VAL A 77 6.73 6.02 -7.93
C VAL A 77 5.59 6.91 -8.42
N GLU A 78 5.64 7.39 -9.65
CA GLU A 78 4.56 8.22 -10.20
C GLU A 78 3.22 7.46 -10.16
N LEU A 79 2.21 8.08 -9.53
CA LEU A 79 0.87 7.51 -9.43
C LEU A 79 0.03 7.94 -10.63
N THR A 80 0.02 7.07 -11.66
CA THR A 80 -0.85 7.24 -12.83
C THR A 80 -2.26 6.68 -12.56
N ALA A 81 -3.24 7.06 -13.40
CA ALA A 81 -4.60 6.51 -13.31
C ALA A 81 -4.61 4.97 -13.38
N ASP A 82 -3.83 4.39 -14.30
CA ASP A 82 -3.73 2.94 -14.46
C ASP A 82 -3.04 2.28 -13.26
N GLY A 83 -1.98 2.91 -12.72
CA GLY A 83 -1.28 2.45 -11.53
C GLY A 83 -2.20 2.42 -10.31
N LEU A 84 -2.94 3.51 -10.07
CA LEU A 84 -3.92 3.61 -8.99
C LEU A 84 -5.07 2.61 -9.18
N ARG A 85 -5.56 2.41 -10.42
CA ARG A 85 -6.58 1.40 -10.71
C ARG A 85 -6.09 0.01 -10.35
N GLY A 86 -4.86 -0.34 -10.72
CA GLY A 86 -4.22 -1.61 -10.35
C GLY A 86 -4.08 -1.76 -8.84
N LEU A 87 -3.63 -0.70 -8.17
CA LEU A 87 -3.47 -0.66 -6.72
C LEU A 87 -4.80 -0.85 -5.97
N PHE A 88 -5.86 -0.15 -6.37
CA PHE A 88 -7.19 -0.36 -5.78
C PHE A 88 -7.70 -1.78 -6.01
N ARG A 89 -7.54 -2.33 -7.23
CA ARG A 89 -7.91 -3.72 -7.53
C ARG A 89 -7.17 -4.74 -6.66
N ALA A 90 -5.92 -4.48 -6.30
CA ALA A 90 -5.16 -5.34 -5.39
C ALA A 90 -5.66 -5.30 -3.94
N CYS A 91 -6.54 -4.35 -3.60
CA CYS A 91 -7.11 -4.18 -2.27
C CYS A 91 -8.59 -4.61 -2.17
N PHE A 92 -9.23 -5.07 -3.26
CA PHE A 92 -10.63 -5.50 -3.25
C PHE A 92 -10.81 -6.97 -2.87
#